data_AF-A0A943WUH7-F1
#
_entry.id   AF-A0A943WUH7-F1
#
_cell.length_a   1.000
_cell.length_b   1.000
_cell.length_c   1.000
_cell.angle_alpha   90.00
_cell.angle_beta   90.00
_cell.angle_gamma   90.00
#
_symmetry.space_group_name_H-M   'P 1'
#
loop_
_entity.id
_entity.type
_entity.pdbx_description
1 polymer ?
#
loop_
_entity_poly.entity_id
_entity_poly.type
_entity_poly.pdbx_seq_one_letter_code
_entity_poly.pdbx_strand_id
1 'polypeptide(L)'
;MKIYFTEEDKKEEFNKIELEGEDVILIGEYIEPVENEENTYTIVGDAVIEGELYHEFVTVFSLLDEPEEMSARAIAQAEWDWFDYVCD
;
A
#
# COMPACT_ATOMS: atom_id res chain seq x y z
N MET A 1 13.90 1.61 -0.05
CA MET A 1 14.16 0.58 -1.10
C MET A 1 12.83 0.32 -1.75
N LYS A 2 12.70 0.51 -3.06
CA LYS A 2 11.41 0.35 -3.76
C LYS A 2 11.15 -1.10 -4.15
N ILE A 3 9.99 -1.59 -3.77
CA ILE A 3 9.47 -2.91 -4.10
C ILE A 3 8.24 -2.69 -4.99
N TYR A 4 8.42 -2.88 -6.29
CA TYR A 4 7.38 -2.58 -7.28
C TYR A 4 6.35 -3.70 -7.38
N PHE A 5 5.08 -3.32 -7.58
CA PHE A 5 4.09 -4.27 -8.09
C PHE A 5 4.46 -4.66 -9.51
N THR A 6 4.41 -5.95 -9.81
CA THR A 6 4.67 -6.46 -11.15
C THR A 6 3.52 -6.13 -12.09
N GLU A 7 3.75 -6.24 -13.40
CA GLU A 7 2.67 -6.07 -14.39
C GLU A 7 1.59 -7.16 -14.24
N GLU A 8 1.95 -8.34 -13.74
CA GLU A 8 0.98 -9.39 -13.41
C GLU A 8 0.12 -8.98 -12.20
N ASP A 9 0.74 -8.44 -11.14
CA ASP A 9 0.01 -7.95 -9.96
C ASP A 9 -0.99 -6.86 -10.33
N LYS A 10 -0.59 -5.92 -11.19
CA LYS A 10 -1.48 -4.85 -11.67
C LYS A 10 -2.63 -5.37 -12.52
N LYS A 11 -2.37 -6.39 -13.35
CA LYS A 11 -3.38 -7.01 -14.20
C LYS A 11 -4.39 -7.82 -13.39
N GLU A 12 -3.93 -8.49 -12.35
CA GLU A 12 -4.78 -9.24 -11.40
C GLU A 12 -5.33 -8.34 -10.28
N GLU A 13 -5.05 -7.04 -10.33
CA GLU A 13 -5.53 -6.01 -9.40
C GLU A 13 -5.06 -6.21 -7.94
N PHE A 14 -3.98 -6.95 -7.71
CA PHE A 14 -3.36 -7.10 -6.39
C PHE A 14 -2.72 -5.83 -5.85
N ASN A 15 -2.52 -4.84 -6.71
CA ASN A 15 -2.09 -3.51 -6.31
C ASN A 15 -3.26 -2.59 -5.91
N LYS A 16 -4.51 -3.08 -5.92
CA LYS A 16 -5.67 -2.35 -5.43
C LYS A 16 -6.00 -2.76 -4.00
N ILE A 17 -6.03 -1.80 -3.09
CA ILE A 17 -6.31 -2.03 -1.68
C ILE A 17 -7.49 -1.13 -1.27
N GLU A 18 -8.59 -1.74 -0.83
CA GLU A 18 -9.72 -1.04 -0.22
C GLU A 18 -9.38 -0.80 1.26
N LEU A 19 -9.38 0.45 1.70
CA LEU A 19 -9.07 0.77 3.09
C LEU A 19 -10.31 0.60 3.96
N GLU A 20 -10.24 -0.33 4.91
CA GLU A 20 -11.38 -0.62 5.79
C GLU A 20 -11.82 0.60 6.59
N GLY A 21 -13.11 0.92 6.54
CA GLY A 21 -13.70 2.06 7.25
C GLY A 21 -13.68 3.39 6.50
N GLU A 22 -13.00 3.45 5.35
CA GLU A 22 -12.86 4.64 4.52
C GLU A 22 -13.43 4.41 3.10
N ASP A 23 -13.87 5.46 2.41
CA ASP A 23 -14.26 5.39 0.98
C ASP A 23 -13.02 5.66 0.10
N VAL A 24 -11.98 4.84 0.32
CA VAL A 24 -10.66 4.99 -0.32
C VAL A 24 -10.18 3.68 -0.91
N ILE A 25 -9.80 3.74 -2.19
CA ILE A 25 -9.14 2.64 -2.89
C ILE A 25 -7.74 3.10 -3.29
N LEU A 26 -6.72 2.49 -2.69
CA LEU A 26 -5.33 2.68 -3.11
C LEU A 26 -5.04 1.87 -4.38
N ILE A 27 -4.25 2.43 -5.27
CA ILE A 27 -3.73 1.79 -6.49
C ILE A 27 -2.22 1.91 -6.44
N GLY A 28 -1.57 0.95 -5.77
CA GLY A 28 -0.13 0.96 -5.52
C GLY A 28 0.72 0.83 -6.78
N GLU A 29 1.79 1.61 -6.85
CA GLU A 29 2.87 1.45 -7.83
C GLU A 29 4.04 0.67 -7.21
N TYR A 30 4.44 1.06 -5.99
CA TYR A 30 5.48 0.40 -5.22
C TYR A 30 5.28 0.60 -3.72
N ILE A 31 5.97 -0.24 -2.96
CA ILE A 31 6.06 -0.19 -1.51
C ILE A 31 7.52 0.04 -1.09
N GLU A 32 7.73 0.82 -0.03
CA GLU A 32 9.02 0.98 0.61
C GLU A 32 8.92 0.64 2.10
N PRO A 33 9.87 -0.13 2.67
CA PRO A 33 9.97 -0.26 4.12
C PRO A 33 10.39 1.08 4.74
N VAL A 34 9.78 1.43 5.87
CA VAL A 34 10.15 2.60 6.66
C VAL A 34 11.40 2.26 7.47
N GLU A 35 12.43 3.11 7.38
CA GLU A 35 13.68 2.88 8.10
C GLU A 35 13.49 3.03 9.61
N ASN A 36 13.95 2.05 10.39
CA ASN A 36 13.89 1.99 11.86
C ASN A 36 12.49 1.76 12.45
N GLU A 37 11.51 1.34 11.65
CA GLU A 37 10.20 0.90 12.12
C GLU A 37 9.92 -0.53 11.63
N GLU A 38 9.71 -1.46 12.56
CA GLU A 38 9.43 -2.86 12.22
C GLU A 38 8.03 -2.96 11.60
N ASN A 39 7.88 -3.85 10.62
CA ASN A 39 6.61 -4.12 9.93
C ASN A 39 5.91 -2.88 9.35
N THR A 40 6.64 -1.79 9.15
CA THR A 40 6.05 -0.52 8.72
C THR A 40 6.55 -0.16 7.33
N TYR A 41 5.61 0.25 6.49
CA TYR A 41 5.81 0.42 5.07
C TYR A 41 5.08 1.67 4.57
N THR A 42 5.55 2.21 3.47
CA THR A 42 4.86 3.24 2.70
C THR A 42 4.46 2.64 1.36
N ILE A 43 3.19 2.75 0.99
CA ILE A 43 2.71 2.49 -0.36
C ILE A 43 2.54 3.81 -1.09
N VAL A 44 3.06 3.86 -2.31
CA VAL A 44 2.96 5.04 -3.19
C VAL A 44 2.28 4.61 -4.48
N GLY A 45 1.33 5.43 -4.95
CA GLY A 45 0.62 5.18 -6.20
C GLY A 45 -0.49 6.20 -6.42
N ASP A 46 -1.60 5.77 -6.99
CA ASP A 46 -2.81 6.58 -7.09
C ASP A 46 -3.80 6.20 -5.98
N ALA A 47 -4.78 7.05 -5.70
CA ALA A 47 -5.91 6.71 -4.83
C ALA A 47 -7.22 7.23 -5.43
N VAL A 48 -8.30 6.46 -5.27
CA VAL A 48 -9.66 6.92 -5.53
C VAL A 48 -10.32 7.24 -4.20
N ILE A 49 -10.67 8.50 -3.97
CA ILE A 49 -11.27 8.99 -2.73
C ILE A 49 -12.61 9.63 -3.08
N GLU A 50 -13.71 9.11 -2.53
CA GLU A 50 -15.08 9.57 -2.86
C GLU A 50 -15.37 9.63 -4.38
N GLY A 51 -14.73 8.75 -5.16
CA GLY A 51 -14.86 8.66 -6.61
C GLY A 51 -13.91 9.55 -7.43
N GLU A 52 -13.09 10.38 -6.78
CA GLU A 52 -12.10 11.25 -7.43
C GLU A 52 -10.70 10.63 -7.41
N LEU A 53 -9.95 10.75 -8.51
CA LEU A 53 -8.61 10.17 -8.67
C LEU A 53 -7.53 11.17 -8.22
N TYR A 54 -6.69 10.73 -7.27
CA TYR A 54 -5.53 11.44 -6.78
C TYR A 54 -4.26 10.70 -7.21
N HIS A 55 -3.30 11.44 -7.75
CA HIS A 55 -2.02 10.91 -8.19
C HIS A 55 -0.94 11.10 -7.14
N GLU A 56 0.07 10.23 -7.17
CA GLU A 56 1.23 10.28 -6.27
C GLU A 56 0.82 10.27 -4.78
N PHE A 57 -0.28 9.58 -4.47
CA PHE A 57 -0.81 9.42 -3.13
C PHE A 57 0.08 8.49 -2.31
N VAL A 58 0.32 8.88 -1.06
CA VAL A 58 1.25 8.20 -0.16
C VAL A 58 0.50 7.79 1.11
N THR A 59 0.54 6.51 1.42
CA THR A 59 -0.04 5.96 2.66
C THR A 59 1.04 5.20 3.40
N VAL A 60 1.19 5.51 4.69
CA VAL A 60 2.03 4.71 5.61
C VAL A 60 1.13 3.71 6.32
N PHE A 61 1.60 2.49 6.51
CA PHE A 61 0.85 1.44 7.18
C PHE A 61 1.79 0.49 7.91
N SER A 62 1.27 -0.18 8.92
CA SER A 62 1.96 -1.23 9.65
C SER A 62 1.21 -2.54 9.53
N LEU A 63 1.96 -3.64 9.46
CA LEU A 63 1.41 -4.98 9.45
C LEU A 63 1.32 -5.56 10.85
N LEU A 64 0.26 -6.33 11.11
CA LEU A 64 0.08 -7.05 12.37
C LEU A 64 1.19 -8.10 12.57
N ASP A 65 1.57 -8.78 11.48
CA ASP A 65 2.61 -9.81 11.44
C ASP A 65 3.58 -9.56 10.27
N GLU A 66 4.77 -10.16 10.33
CA GLU A 66 5.73 -10.11 9.21
C GLU A 66 5.12 -10.73 7.94
N PRO A 67 5.36 -10.15 6.76
CA PRO A 67 4.82 -10.69 5.52
C PRO A 67 5.49 -12.02 5.16
N GLU A 68 4.74 -12.94 4.53
CA GLU A 68 5.27 -14.26 4.14
C GLU A 68 6.47 -14.16 3.18
N GLU A 69 6.51 -13.11 2.36
CA GLU A 69 7.59 -12.80 1.44
C GLU A 69 7.81 -11.29 1.33
N MET A 70 9.05 -10.88 1.07
CA MET A 70 9.42 -9.48 0.83
C MET A 70 9.08 -9.04 -0.62
N SER A 71 7.80 -9.10 -0.99
CA SER A 71 7.27 -8.65 -2.28
C SER A 71 6.13 -7.65 -2.09
N ALA A 72 5.91 -6.75 -3.07
CA ALA A 72 4.88 -5.71 -2.94
C ALA A 72 3.48 -6.31 -2.71
N ARG A 73 3.17 -7.38 -3.46
CA ARG A 73 1.94 -8.14 -3.29
C ARG A 73 1.80 -8.72 -1.88
N ALA A 74 2.81 -9.44 -1.39
CA ALA A 74 2.73 -10.10 -0.09
C ALA A 74 2.56 -9.08 1.05
N ILE A 75 3.24 -7.93 0.96
CA ILE A 75 3.12 -6.85 1.95
C ILE A 75 1.72 -6.20 1.87
N ALA A 76 1.23 -5.90 0.67
CA ALA A 76 -0.07 -5.26 0.48
C ALA A 76 -1.25 -6.15 0.91
N GLN A 77 -1.12 -7.47 0.77
CA GLN A 77 -2.15 -8.45 1.11
C GLN A 77 -2.06 -8.95 2.56
N ALA A 78 -1.01 -8.60 3.29
CA ALA A 78 -0.91 -8.90 4.70
C ALA A 78 -1.96 -8.11 5.51
N GLU A 79 -2.22 -8.53 6.74
CA GLU A 79 -3.15 -7.85 7.64
C GLU A 79 -2.54 -6.55 8.17
N TRP A 80 -3.23 -5.43 7.96
CA TRP A 80 -2.79 -4.11 8.39
C TRP A 80 -3.30 -3.83 9.82
N ASP A 81 -2.40 -3.46 10.72
CA ASP A 81 -2.73 -3.05 12.09
C ASP A 81 -3.26 -1.61 12.11
N TRP A 82 -2.62 -0.73 11.34
CA TRP A 82 -3.03 0.66 11.16
C TRP A 82 -2.50 1.23 9.84
N PHE A 83 -3.09 2.34 9.40
CA PHE A 83 -2.60 3.15 8.31
C PHE A 83 -2.82 4.64 8.59
N ASP A 84 -2.06 5.49 7.92
CA ASP A 84 -2.24 6.95 7.91
C ASP A 84 -1.83 7.53 6.55
N TYR A 85 -2.40 8.67 6.21
CA TYR A 85 -2.11 9.37 4.96
C TYR A 85 -0.96 10.36 5.16
N VAL A 86 0.04 10.28 4.29
CA VAL A 86 1.12 11.27 4.28
C VAL A 86 0.72 12.40 3.35
N CYS A 87 0.12 13.45 3.93
CA CYS A 87 -0.12 14.71 3.24
C CYS A 87 1.13 15.60 3.32
N ASP A 88 1.67 15.97 2.17
CA ASP A 88 2.65 17.07 2.03
C ASP A 88 1.92 18.40 1.72
#